data_AF-A0A2Z3H4H7-F1
#
_entry.id   AF-A0A2Z3H4H7-F1
#
_cell.length_a   1.000
_cell.length_b   1.000
_cell.length_c   1.000
_cell.angle_alpha   90.00
_cell.angle_beta   90.00
_cell.angle_gamma   90.00
#
_symmetry.space_group_name_H-M   'P 1'
#
loop_
_entity.id
_entity.type
_entity.pdbx_description
1 polymer ?
#
loop_
_entity_poly.entity_id
_entity_poly.type
_entity_poly.pdbx_seq_one_letter_code
_entity_poly.pdbx_strand_id
1 'polypeptide(L)'
;MNPEWRTGTVLALCRRMLDTREFDALPILADALQDAGCTDPEILTSCQDGTLSRARAERLVNLMYSDETAAAVRWLEQFVRDINYNDYKDENDEVGTPSDTNPHTYEYAIEAGRSGLEEGDMYFGSDAGADFFLESDDNMRTFFRNWSLVTGVPVSDEDQGDIDVRCGC
;
A
#
# COMPACT_ATOMS: atom_id res chain seq x y z
N MET A 1 -14.59 -9.31 -12.30
CA MET A 1 -14.61 -9.03 -13.76
C MET A 1 -13.27 -8.39 -14.06
N ASN A 2 -12.50 -8.97 -14.97
CA ASN A 2 -11.23 -8.39 -15.39
C ASN A 2 -11.53 -7.19 -16.29
N PRO A 3 -11.08 -5.96 -15.96
CA PRO A 3 -11.34 -4.83 -16.83
C PRO A 3 -10.79 -5.09 -18.23
N GLU A 4 -11.50 -4.62 -19.26
CA GLU A 4 -11.15 -4.87 -20.68
C GLU A 4 -9.74 -4.34 -21.01
N TRP A 5 -9.24 -3.37 -20.26
CA TRP A 5 -7.92 -2.79 -20.42
C TRP A 5 -6.75 -3.68 -19.92
N ARG A 6 -6.98 -4.78 -19.19
CA ARG A 6 -5.92 -5.74 -18.79
C ARG A 6 -5.56 -6.70 -19.92
N THR A 7 -5.07 -6.15 -21.02
CA THR A 7 -4.59 -6.91 -22.18
C THR A 7 -3.23 -7.56 -21.91
N GLY A 8 -2.82 -8.53 -22.74
CA GLY A 8 -1.52 -9.18 -22.61
C GLY A 8 -0.33 -8.20 -22.65
N THR A 9 -0.43 -7.13 -23.44
CA THR A 9 0.60 -6.07 -23.52
C THR A 9 0.69 -5.30 -22.20
N VAL A 10 -0.44 -4.87 -21.65
CA VAL A 10 -0.50 -4.16 -20.35
C VAL A 10 0.07 -5.05 -19.24
N LEU A 11 -0.33 -6.32 -19.18
CA LEU A 11 0.17 -7.26 -18.18
C LEU A 11 1.68 -7.53 -18.32
N ALA A 12 2.21 -7.61 -19.54
CA ALA A 12 3.64 -7.80 -19.76
C ALA A 12 4.47 -6.59 -19.31
N LEU A 13 3.97 -5.37 -19.53
CA LEU A 13 4.59 -4.14 -19.04
C LEU A 13 4.56 -4.07 -17.51
N CYS A 14 3.39 -4.30 -16.89
CA CYS A 14 3.27 -4.33 -15.43
C CYS A 14 4.21 -5.36 -14.81
N ARG A 15 4.24 -6.58 -15.36
CA ARG A 15 5.14 -7.64 -14.91
C ARG A 15 6.60 -7.20 -14.94
N ARG A 16 7.05 -6.65 -16.07
CA ARG A 16 8.43 -6.16 -16.22
C ARG A 16 8.77 -5.13 -15.14
N MET A 17 7.87 -4.17 -14.89
CA MET A 17 8.09 -3.13 -13.86
C MET A 17 8.16 -3.73 -12.44
N LEU A 18 7.32 -4.71 -12.12
CA LEU A 18 7.36 -5.36 -10.81
C LEU A 18 8.56 -6.29 -10.64
N ASP A 19 9.04 -6.91 -11.73
CA ASP A 19 10.23 -7.75 -11.73
C ASP A 19 11.50 -6.89 -11.59
N THR A 20 11.60 -5.75 -12.28
CA THR A 20 12.80 -4.88 -12.22
C THR A 20 12.74 -3.82 -11.12
N ARG A 21 11.55 -3.52 -10.59
CA ARG A 21 11.28 -2.40 -9.67
C ARG A 21 11.67 -1.04 -10.26
N GLU A 22 11.60 -0.93 -11.58
CA GLU A 22 11.81 0.31 -12.34
C GLU A 22 10.49 0.75 -12.98
N PHE A 23 10.10 2.02 -12.75
CA PHE A 23 8.79 2.55 -13.15
C PHE A 23 8.87 3.66 -14.20
N ASP A 24 10.04 3.88 -14.81
CA ASP A 24 10.25 4.94 -15.82
C ASP A 24 9.43 4.71 -17.10
N ALA A 25 8.94 3.49 -17.31
CA ALA A 25 8.09 3.13 -18.45
C ALA A 25 6.58 3.38 -18.18
N LEU A 26 6.20 4.06 -17.09
CA LEU A 26 4.80 4.41 -16.80
C LEU A 26 4.09 5.17 -17.96
N PRO A 27 4.74 6.10 -18.68
CA PRO A 27 4.12 6.71 -19.86
C PRO A 27 3.80 5.71 -20.98
N ILE A 28 4.67 4.72 -21.19
CA ILE A 28 4.44 3.64 -22.18
C ILE A 28 3.27 2.76 -21.74
N LEU A 29 3.13 2.53 -20.43
CA LEU A 29 1.98 1.82 -19.87
C LEU A 29 0.68 2.61 -20.04
N ALA A 30 0.69 3.94 -19.89
CA ALA A 30 -0.47 4.80 -20.20
C ALA A 30 -0.91 4.68 -21.65
N ASP A 31 0.01 4.65 -22.60
CA ASP A 31 -0.32 4.48 -24.02
C ASP A 31 -0.96 3.11 -24.27
N ALA A 32 -0.37 2.04 -23.71
CA ALA A 32 -0.92 0.70 -23.81
C ALA A 32 -2.31 0.57 -23.18
N LEU A 33 -2.57 1.27 -22.07
CA LEU A 33 -3.89 1.33 -21.42
C LEU A 33 -4.92 2.03 -22.31
N GLN A 34 -4.57 3.15 -22.92
CA GLN A 34 -5.45 3.88 -23.86
C GLN A 34 -5.78 3.04 -25.09
N ASP A 35 -4.77 2.39 -25.69
CA ASP A 35 -4.95 1.48 -26.82
C ASP A 35 -5.86 0.29 -26.46
N ALA A 36 -5.84 -0.14 -25.20
CA ALA A 36 -6.69 -1.18 -24.65
C ALA A 36 -8.09 -0.67 -24.23
N GLY A 37 -8.41 0.61 -24.45
CA GLY A 37 -9.72 1.20 -24.16
C GLY A 37 -9.89 1.71 -22.72
N CYS A 38 -8.82 1.84 -21.93
CA CYS A 38 -8.90 2.53 -20.64
C CYS A 38 -9.21 4.02 -20.87
N THR A 39 -10.27 4.50 -20.21
CA THR A 39 -10.71 5.91 -20.28
C THR A 39 -10.69 6.59 -18.91
N ASP A 40 -10.11 5.96 -17.90
CA ASP A 40 -9.99 6.51 -16.56
C ASP A 40 -8.95 7.64 -16.54
N PRO A 41 -9.37 8.92 -16.42
CA PRO A 41 -8.45 10.04 -16.49
C PRO A 41 -7.48 10.08 -15.32
N GLU A 42 -7.84 9.53 -14.15
CA GLU A 42 -6.98 9.52 -12.97
C GLU A 42 -5.80 8.57 -13.17
N ILE A 43 -6.06 7.36 -13.68
CA ILE A 43 -5.03 6.37 -14.01
C ILE A 43 -4.12 6.91 -15.10
N LEU A 44 -4.69 7.43 -16.20
CA LEU A 44 -3.91 7.89 -17.34
C LEU A 44 -3.04 9.10 -17.01
N THR A 45 -3.61 10.09 -16.30
CA THR A 45 -2.86 11.28 -15.88
C THR A 45 -1.74 10.89 -14.92
N SER A 46 -2.00 10.00 -13.96
CA SER A 46 -0.99 9.55 -13.00
C SER A 46 0.18 8.84 -13.69
N CYS A 47 -0.09 7.98 -14.68
CA CYS A 47 0.94 7.31 -15.47
C CYS A 47 1.75 8.29 -16.34
N GLN A 48 1.14 9.37 -16.83
CA GLN A 48 1.78 10.34 -17.72
C GLN A 48 2.57 11.43 -17.00
N ASP A 49 2.15 11.82 -15.80
CA ASP A 49 2.74 12.93 -15.04
C ASP A 49 4.22 12.69 -14.70
N GLY A 50 4.62 11.42 -14.53
CA GLY A 50 6.03 11.06 -14.30
C GLY A 50 6.62 11.57 -12.98
N THR A 51 5.81 12.19 -12.11
CA THR A 51 6.23 12.72 -10.80
C THR A 51 5.82 11.81 -9.63
N LEU A 52 5.19 10.67 -9.91
CA LEU A 52 4.76 9.74 -8.87
C LEU A 52 5.96 9.32 -8.02
N SER A 53 5.77 9.33 -6.69
CA SER A 53 6.70 8.66 -5.79
C SER A 53 6.77 7.18 -6.15
N ARG A 54 7.89 6.52 -5.81
CA ARG A 54 8.08 5.08 -6.03
C ARG A 54 6.90 4.26 -5.48
N ALA A 55 6.46 4.55 -4.26
CA ALA A 55 5.34 3.84 -3.64
C ALA A 55 4.01 4.01 -4.41
N ARG A 56 3.76 5.21 -4.98
CA ARG A 56 2.57 5.46 -5.82
C ARG A 56 2.64 4.75 -7.16
N ALA A 57 3.80 4.77 -7.82
CA ALA A 57 4.03 4.05 -9.06
C ALA A 57 3.82 2.53 -8.88
N GLU A 58 4.44 1.98 -7.83
CA GLU A 58 4.32 0.57 -7.46
C GLU A 58 2.87 0.19 -7.12
N ARG A 59 2.17 1.03 -6.35
CA ARG A 59 0.74 0.86 -6.07
C ARG A 59 -0.09 0.76 -7.35
N LEU A 60 0.10 1.70 -8.28
CA LEU A 60 -0.65 1.79 -9.52
C LEU A 60 -0.44 0.52 -10.36
N VAL A 61 0.81 0.10 -10.53
CA VAL A 61 1.14 -1.12 -11.28
C VAL A 61 0.55 -2.37 -10.62
N ASN A 62 0.62 -2.49 -9.28
CA ASN A 62 0.01 -3.61 -8.56
C ASN A 62 -1.50 -3.69 -8.72
N LEU A 63 -2.22 -2.55 -8.77
CA LEU A 63 -3.66 -2.53 -9.06
C LEU A 63 -3.99 -3.07 -10.46
N MET A 64 -3.09 -2.86 -11.42
CA MET A 64 -3.27 -3.25 -12.81
C MET A 64 -2.78 -4.67 -13.11
N TYR A 65 -1.84 -5.20 -12.33
CA TYR A 65 -1.16 -6.45 -12.64
C TYR A 65 -2.02 -7.69 -12.39
N SER A 66 -2.56 -7.86 -11.18
CA SER A 66 -3.40 -9.01 -10.84
C SER A 66 -4.48 -8.65 -9.83
N ASP A 67 -5.51 -9.50 -9.72
CA ASP A 67 -6.54 -9.32 -8.70
C ASP A 67 -5.98 -9.52 -7.28
N GLU A 68 -4.95 -10.34 -7.13
CA GLU A 68 -4.28 -10.61 -5.85
C GLU A 68 -3.49 -9.39 -5.37
N THR A 69 -2.63 -8.82 -6.22
CA THR A 69 -1.87 -7.62 -5.86
C THR A 69 -2.79 -6.42 -5.68
N ALA A 70 -3.87 -6.33 -6.46
CA ALA A 70 -4.89 -5.31 -6.27
C ALA A 70 -5.66 -5.48 -4.94
N ALA A 71 -5.92 -6.71 -4.51
CA ALA A 71 -6.53 -6.96 -3.19
C ALA A 71 -5.58 -6.57 -2.06
N ALA A 72 -4.29 -6.84 -2.20
CA ALA A 72 -3.27 -6.44 -1.23
C ALA A 72 -3.15 -4.92 -1.10
N VAL A 73 -3.14 -4.18 -2.23
CA VAL A 73 -3.19 -2.71 -2.20
C VAL A 73 -4.40 -2.22 -1.43
N ARG A 74 -5.60 -2.70 -1.78
CA ARG A 74 -6.84 -2.26 -1.13
C ARG A 74 -6.88 -2.60 0.35
N TRP A 75 -6.30 -3.74 0.74
CA TRP A 75 -6.18 -4.12 2.14
C TRP A 75 -5.31 -3.12 2.91
N LEU A 76 -4.13 -2.75 2.38
CA LEU A 76 -3.25 -1.77 3.00
C LEU A 76 -3.90 -0.38 3.10
N GLU A 77 -4.65 0.03 2.07
CA GLU A 77 -5.42 1.28 2.10
C GLU A 77 -6.52 1.26 3.15
N GLN A 78 -7.21 0.14 3.32
CA GLN A 78 -8.23 -0.02 4.35
C GLN A 78 -7.60 -0.01 5.75
N PHE A 79 -6.52 -0.77 5.94
CA PHE A 79 -5.76 -0.80 7.19
C PHE A 79 -5.36 0.62 7.62
N VAL A 80 -4.79 1.41 6.71
CA VAL A 80 -4.43 2.81 6.97
C VAL A 80 -5.64 3.67 7.35
N ARG A 81 -6.79 3.48 6.69
CA ARG A 81 -8.03 4.19 7.04
C ARG A 81 -8.50 3.84 8.44
N ASP A 82 -8.42 2.56 8.81
CA ASP A 82 -8.88 2.06 10.10
C ASP A 82 -8.03 2.63 11.24
N ILE A 83 -6.69 2.64 11.11
CA ILE A 83 -5.80 3.18 12.16
C ILE A 83 -5.83 4.72 12.27
N ASN A 84 -6.28 5.41 11.22
CA ASN A 84 -6.51 6.86 11.23
C ASN A 84 -7.85 7.26 11.86
N TYR A 85 -8.84 6.34 11.83
CA TYR A 85 -10.21 6.61 12.24
C TYR A 85 -10.58 5.91 13.56
N ASN A 86 -9.72 5.03 14.09
CA ASN A 86 -9.91 4.46 15.42
C ASN A 86 -9.60 5.52 16.49
N ASP A 87 -10.71 6.10 16.90
CA ASP A 87 -10.94 7.20 17.81
C ASP A 87 -10.33 7.01 19.20
N TYR A 88 -9.71 8.07 19.74
CA TYR A 88 -9.79 8.29 21.19
C TYR A 88 -11.27 8.48 21.47
N LYS A 89 -11.96 7.47 22.01
CA LYS A 89 -13.31 7.66 22.52
C LYS A 89 -13.27 8.77 23.57
N ASP A 90 -13.61 9.98 23.14
CA ASP A 90 -14.11 11.02 24.02
C ASP A 90 -15.26 10.39 24.82
N GLU A 91 -15.26 10.64 26.13
CA GLU A 91 -16.30 10.27 27.10
C GLU A 91 -17.74 10.66 26.67
N ASN A 92 -17.90 11.43 25.59
CA ASN A 92 -19.16 11.92 25.03
C ASN A 92 -19.68 11.20 23.77
N ASP A 93 -19.03 10.12 23.28
CA ASP A 93 -19.53 9.30 22.14
C ASP A 93 -19.74 10.10 20.84
N GLU A 94 -19.05 11.25 20.70
CA GLU A 94 -18.95 11.98 19.45
C GLU A 94 -17.90 11.31 18.56
N VAL A 95 -18.21 11.11 17.28
CA VAL A 95 -17.25 10.66 16.27
C VAL A 95 -16.06 11.61 16.31
N GLY A 96 -14.89 11.14 16.77
CA GLY A 96 -13.70 11.94 16.82
C GLY A 96 -13.35 12.51 15.46
N THR A 97 -12.97 13.78 15.46
CA THR A 97 -12.35 14.42 14.31
C THR A 97 -11.12 13.62 13.91
N PRO A 98 -10.87 13.34 12.61
CA PRO A 98 -9.62 12.77 12.15
C PRO A 98 -8.45 13.53 12.78
N SER A 99 -7.30 12.89 13.01
CA SER A 99 -6.12 13.64 13.44
C SER A 99 -5.74 14.64 12.34
N ASP A 100 -6.28 15.85 12.40
CA ASP A 100 -6.28 16.84 11.31
C ASP A 100 -4.87 17.34 10.96
N THR A 101 -3.85 16.88 11.68
CA THR A 101 -2.47 17.34 11.53
C THR A 101 -1.56 16.42 10.72
N ASN A 102 -1.82 15.09 10.62
CA ASN A 102 -1.05 14.20 9.72
C ASN A 102 -1.68 12.79 9.55
N PRO A 103 -2.71 12.59 8.71
CA PRO A 103 -3.27 11.26 8.49
C PRO A 103 -2.23 10.32 7.84
N HIS A 104 -2.11 9.10 8.35
CA HIS A 104 -1.32 8.05 7.72
C HIS A 104 -1.80 7.80 6.29
N THR A 105 -0.89 7.57 5.35
CA THR A 105 -1.22 7.29 3.95
C THR A 105 -0.82 5.86 3.58
N TYR A 106 -1.22 5.39 2.39
CA TYR A 106 -0.73 4.12 1.86
C TYR A 106 0.81 4.08 1.86
N GLU A 107 1.45 5.17 1.44
CA GLU A 107 2.91 5.30 1.44
C GLU A 107 3.49 5.19 2.85
N TYR A 108 2.81 5.74 3.87
CA TYR A 108 3.23 5.56 5.26
C TYR A 108 3.27 4.08 5.67
N ALA A 109 2.25 3.29 5.32
CA ALA A 109 2.28 1.84 5.59
C ALA A 109 3.41 1.13 4.83
N ILE A 110 3.74 1.58 3.62
CA ILE A 110 4.88 1.03 2.89
C ILE A 110 6.19 1.35 3.62
N GLU A 111 6.41 2.59 4.05
CA GLU A 111 7.62 2.96 4.78
C GLU A 111 7.69 2.32 6.16
N ALA A 112 6.58 2.19 6.88
CA ALA A 112 6.55 1.52 8.18
C ALA A 112 7.08 0.07 8.08
N GLY A 113 6.63 -0.69 7.07
CA GLY A 113 7.17 -2.02 6.82
C GLY A 113 8.66 -2.03 6.46
N ARG A 114 9.18 -1.00 5.77
CA ARG A 114 10.63 -0.87 5.52
C ARG A 114 11.40 -0.60 6.82
N SER A 115 10.94 0.36 7.63
CA SER A 115 11.54 0.65 8.93
C SER A 115 11.55 -0.56 9.85
N GLY A 116 10.48 -1.36 9.87
CA GLY A 116 10.47 -2.63 10.61
C GLY A 116 11.64 -3.55 10.21
N LEU A 117 11.87 -3.73 8.90
CA LEU A 117 12.95 -4.60 8.41
C LEU A 117 14.36 -4.00 8.57
N GLU A 118 14.48 -2.68 8.44
CA GLU A 118 15.78 -2.00 8.45
C GLU A 118 16.25 -1.62 9.86
N GLU A 119 15.31 -1.24 10.73
CA GLU A 119 15.55 -0.67 12.05
C GLU A 119 15.06 -1.57 13.18
N GLY A 120 14.22 -2.57 12.88
CA GLY A 120 13.60 -3.44 13.89
C GLY A 120 12.37 -2.82 14.55
N ASP A 121 11.99 -1.59 14.18
CA ASP A 121 10.85 -0.88 14.76
C ASP A 121 9.87 -0.42 13.66
N MET A 122 8.59 -0.72 13.85
CA MET A 122 7.50 -0.06 13.12
C MET A 122 6.83 0.98 14.00
N TYR A 123 6.76 2.21 13.50
CA TYR A 123 6.08 3.31 14.18
C TYR A 123 4.69 3.51 13.57
N PHE A 124 3.66 3.50 14.42
CA PHE A 124 2.33 3.96 14.07
C PHE A 124 1.95 5.04 15.07
N GLY A 125 1.81 6.26 14.59
CA GLY A 125 1.64 7.47 15.41
C GLY A 125 0.31 7.57 16.18
N SER A 126 -0.50 6.50 16.18
CA SER A 126 -1.75 6.37 16.92
C SER A 126 -1.73 5.12 17.80
N ASP A 127 -2.34 5.20 18.97
CA ASP A 127 -2.58 4.05 19.86
C ASP A 127 -3.30 2.93 19.07
N ALA A 128 -4.26 3.31 18.23
CA ALA A 128 -4.99 2.41 17.34
C ALA A 128 -4.10 1.58 16.40
N GLY A 129 -3.03 2.19 15.87
CA GLY A 129 -2.09 1.50 15.00
C GLY A 129 -1.27 0.46 15.77
N ALA A 130 -0.78 0.83 16.95
CA ALA A 130 -0.06 -0.11 17.83
C ALA A 130 -0.99 -1.23 18.33
N ASP A 131 -2.20 -0.88 18.76
CA ASP A 131 -3.21 -1.82 19.26
C ASP A 131 -3.55 -2.88 18.21
N PHE A 132 -3.69 -2.51 16.94
CA PHE A 132 -3.93 -3.49 15.86
C PHE A 132 -2.86 -4.59 15.85
N PHE A 133 -1.57 -4.27 15.97
CA PHE A 133 -0.53 -5.29 15.95
C PHE A 133 -0.40 -6.03 17.29
N LEU A 134 -0.65 -5.35 18.40
CA LEU A 134 -0.57 -5.94 19.74
C LEU A 134 -1.75 -6.88 20.04
N GLU A 135 -2.87 -6.74 19.35
CA GLU A 135 -4.03 -7.62 19.50
C GLU A 135 -3.76 -9.06 19.06
N SER A 136 -2.92 -9.28 18.04
CA SER A 136 -2.65 -10.61 17.49
C SER A 136 -1.42 -10.68 16.60
N ASP A 137 -0.58 -11.71 16.78
CA ASP A 137 0.53 -12.03 15.87
C ASP A 137 0.06 -12.27 14.42
N ASP A 138 -1.19 -12.71 14.22
CA ASP A 138 -1.75 -12.90 12.87
C ASP A 138 -1.99 -11.58 12.13
N ASN A 139 -2.08 -10.46 12.85
CA ASN A 139 -2.17 -9.13 12.26
C ASN A 139 -0.83 -8.70 11.66
N MET A 140 0.28 -9.00 12.33
CA MET A 140 1.64 -8.82 11.79
C MET A 140 1.85 -9.63 10.51
N ARG A 141 1.50 -10.92 10.55
CA ARG A 141 1.55 -11.81 9.38
C ARG A 141 0.68 -11.32 8.23
N THR A 142 -0.50 -10.82 8.55
CA THR A 142 -1.43 -10.30 7.55
C THR A 142 -0.94 -9.01 6.92
N PHE A 143 -0.35 -8.11 7.71
CA PHE A 143 0.29 -6.91 7.21
C PHE A 143 1.44 -7.26 6.26
N PHE A 144 2.42 -8.06 6.71
CA PHE A 144 3.58 -8.39 5.90
C PHE A 144 3.26 -9.25 4.68
N ARG A 145 2.21 -10.09 4.71
CA ARG A 145 1.72 -10.78 3.51
C ARG A 145 1.27 -9.80 2.43
N ASN A 146 0.43 -8.82 2.78
CA ASN A 146 -0.05 -7.84 1.80
C ASN A 146 1.06 -6.88 1.38
N TRP A 147 1.90 -6.46 2.32
CA TRP A 147 3.06 -5.59 2.07
C TRP A 147 4.06 -6.27 1.12
N SER A 148 4.41 -7.54 1.35
CA SER A 148 5.32 -8.30 0.49
C SER A 148 4.78 -8.48 -0.92
N LEU A 149 3.46 -8.68 -1.08
CA LEU A 149 2.83 -8.78 -2.40
C LEU A 149 3.01 -7.50 -3.22
N VAL A 150 2.91 -6.32 -2.59
CA VAL A 150 3.00 -5.04 -3.31
C VAL A 150 4.46 -4.57 -3.49
N THR A 151 5.34 -4.79 -2.51
CA THR A 151 6.74 -4.35 -2.55
C THR A 151 7.68 -5.38 -3.20
N GLY A 152 7.25 -6.64 -3.31
CA GLY A 152 8.07 -7.75 -3.78
C GLY A 152 9.21 -8.14 -2.84
N VAL A 153 9.27 -7.55 -1.65
CA VAL A 153 10.27 -7.86 -0.65
C VAL A 153 9.70 -8.99 0.21
N PRO A 154 10.27 -10.20 0.17
CA PRO A 154 9.81 -11.29 1.03
C PRO A 154 10.22 -11.01 2.47
N VAL A 155 9.33 -11.31 3.41
CA VAL A 155 9.59 -11.21 4.85
C VAL A 155 9.29 -12.55 5.50
N SER A 156 10.26 -13.13 6.22
CA SER A 156 10.07 -14.41 6.89
C SER A 156 9.31 -14.25 8.21
N ASP A 157 8.78 -15.34 8.77
CA ASP A 157 8.14 -15.30 10.09
C ASP A 157 9.15 -15.00 11.21
N GLU A 158 10.43 -15.32 11.01
CA GLU A 158 11.52 -14.98 11.93
C GLU A 158 11.77 -13.47 11.91
N ASP A 159 11.96 -12.89 10.72
CA ASP A 159 12.13 -11.44 10.57
C ASP A 159 10.94 -10.66 11.16
N GLN A 160 9.71 -11.16 10.98
CA GLN A 160 8.52 -10.54 11.57
C GLN A 160 8.52 -10.58 13.09
N GLY A 161 9.04 -11.65 13.70
CA GLY A 161 9.09 -11.81 15.15
C GLY A 161 10.12 -10.92 15.84
N ASP A 162 11.10 -10.43 15.09
CA ASP A 162 12.14 -9.51 15.57
C ASP A 162 11.72 -8.03 15.46
N ILE A 163 10.54 -7.74 14.89
CA ILE A 163 10.02 -6.38 14.69
C ILE A 163 9.18 -5.94 15.89
N ASP A 164 9.62 -4.89 16.56
CA ASP A 164 8.87 -4.20 17.60
C ASP A 164 7.89 -3.19 16.98
N VAL A 165 6.69 -3.10 17.55
CA VAL A 165 5.71 -2.06 17.20
C VAL A 165 5.71 -0.99 18.27
N ARG A 166 5.94 0.26 17.86
CA ARG A 166 6.04 1.42 18.74
C ARG A 166 4.84 2.35 18.55
N CYS A 167 4.25 2.73 19.67
CA CYS A 167 3.36 3.87 19.77
C CYS A 167 4.19 5.17 19.84
N GLY A 168 3.68 6.27 19.27
CA GLY A 168 4.28 7.61 19.40
C GLY A 168 4.12 8.28 20.77
N CYS A 169 3.72 7.51 21.79
CA CYS A 169 3.67 7.87 23.18
C CYS A 169 5.04 7.62 23.86
#